data_AF-A0A1C3RF84-F1
#
_entry.id   AF-A0A1C3RF84-F1
#
_cell.length_a   1.000
_cell.length_b   1.000
_cell.length_c   1.000
_cell.angle_alpha   90.00
_cell.angle_beta   90.00
_cell.angle_gamma   90.00
#
_symmetry.space_group_name_H-M   'P 1'
#
loop_
_entity.id
_entity.type
_entity.pdbx_description
1 polymer ?
#
loop_
_entity_poly.entity_id
_entity_poly.type
_entity_poly.pdbx_seq_one_letter_code
_entity_poly.pdbx_strand_id
1 'polypeptide(L)'
;MSEEGLFKLKKRTVKLLAVPLPREYSQSWRKRYADHPDFETAKAVRRLLMNAHNGKPESTLDSYKRQILKDEELSAFFKSCFKAGEDAWRDEIERVRNGGSSNSLPFRPVLENLDTWRSWGRMLIENEV
;
A
#
# COMPACT_ATOMS: atom_id res chain seq x y z
N MET A 1 -20.97 41.12 22.62
CA MET A 1 -21.01 39.67 22.36
C MET A 1 -19.61 39.15 22.58
N SER A 2 -19.37 38.34 23.63
CA SER A 2 -18.04 37.95 24.07
C SER A 2 -17.48 36.77 23.27
N GLU A 3 -16.16 36.77 23.09
CA GLU A 3 -15.38 35.78 22.31
C GLU A 3 -15.42 34.34 22.88
N GLU A 4 -16.03 34.13 24.05
CA GLU A 4 -16.19 32.82 24.69
C GLU A 4 -17.19 31.88 23.99
N GLY A 5 -18.06 32.41 23.13
CA GLY A 5 -19.00 31.59 22.34
C GLY A 5 -18.35 30.84 21.18
N LEU A 6 -17.22 31.31 20.66
CA LEU A 6 -16.56 30.71 19.49
C LEU A 6 -15.70 29.50 19.86
N PHE A 7 -15.22 29.42 21.10
CA PHE A 7 -14.29 28.35 21.52
C PHE A 7 -15.00 27.02 21.82
N LYS A 8 -16.32 27.04 22.09
CA LYS A 8 -17.11 25.81 22.28
C LYS A 8 -17.56 25.15 20.96
N LEU A 9 -17.40 25.82 19.82
CA LEU A 9 -17.70 25.23 18.51
C LEU A 9 -16.52 24.48 17.86
N LYS A 10 -15.29 24.59 18.41
CA LYS A 10 -14.09 23.93 17.84
C LYS A 10 -13.76 22.54 18.38
N LYS A 11 -14.51 22.03 19.38
CA LYS A 11 -14.33 20.65 19.91
C LYS A 11 -15.42 19.65 19.48
N ARG A 12 -16.22 20.00 18.46
CA ARG A 12 -17.26 19.12 17.90
C ARG A 12 -17.02 18.72 16.43
N THR A 13 -15.78 18.85 16.00
CA THR A 13 -15.25 18.47 14.68
C THR A 13 -13.97 17.71 15.04
N VAL A 14 -13.87 16.39 15.08
CA VAL A 14 -14.05 15.42 14.02
C VAL A 14 -14.31 14.08 14.73
N LYS A 15 -15.58 13.73 14.95
CA LYS A 15 -15.98 12.32 15.08
C LYS A 15 -16.60 11.92 13.74
N LEU A 16 -15.89 12.20 12.65
CA LEU A 16 -16.16 11.56 11.36
C LEU A 16 -15.77 10.10 11.52
N LEU A 17 -16.75 9.33 11.99
CA LEU A 17 -17.10 8.03 11.44
C LEU A 17 -15.86 7.23 11.02
N ALA A 18 -15.15 6.68 12.01
CA ALA A 18 -14.55 5.37 11.85
C ALA A 18 -15.69 4.39 11.56
N VAL A 19 -16.18 4.37 10.32
CA VAL A 19 -17.04 3.31 9.82
C VAL A 19 -16.19 2.06 9.94
N PRO A 20 -16.51 1.11 10.84
CA PRO A 20 -15.83 -0.16 10.79
C PRO A 20 -16.14 -0.73 9.40
N LEU A 21 -15.12 -0.86 8.56
CA LEU A 21 -15.26 -1.54 7.28
C LEU A 21 -15.96 -2.88 7.58
N PRO A 22 -17.11 -3.18 6.95
CA PRO A 22 -17.80 -4.44 7.17
C PRO A 22 -16.81 -5.59 7.00
N ARG A 23 -16.75 -6.53 7.97
CA ARG A 23 -15.83 -7.69 7.92
C ARG A 23 -15.89 -8.45 6.59
N GLU A 24 -17.01 -8.36 5.88
CA GLU A 24 -17.25 -8.91 4.55
C GLU A 24 -16.30 -8.37 3.46
N TYR A 25 -15.81 -7.13 3.58
CA TYR A 25 -14.83 -6.55 2.65
C TYR A 25 -13.42 -7.13 2.82
N SER A 26 -13.14 -7.81 3.94
CA SER A 26 -11.79 -8.34 4.22
C SER A 26 -11.52 -9.75 3.65
N GLN A 27 -12.56 -10.48 3.24
CA GLN A 27 -12.45 -11.85 2.73
C GLN A 27 -12.97 -12.05 1.30
N SER A 28 -13.80 -11.14 0.77
CA SER A 28 -14.39 -11.26 -0.57
C SER A 28 -13.35 -11.27 -1.69
N TRP A 29 -12.29 -10.48 -1.57
CA TRP A 29 -11.20 -10.47 -2.56
C TRP A 29 -10.41 -11.77 -2.56
N ARG A 30 -10.25 -12.45 -1.41
CA ARG A 30 -9.56 -13.74 -1.37
C ARG A 30 -10.31 -14.77 -2.20
N LYS A 31 -11.63 -14.84 -2.06
CA LYS A 31 -12.46 -15.74 -2.90
C LYS A 31 -12.49 -15.31 -4.36
N ARG A 32 -12.51 -14.00 -4.63
CA ARG A 32 -12.62 -13.45 -5.99
C ARG A 32 -11.35 -13.62 -6.83
N TYR A 33 -10.18 -13.57 -6.20
CA TYR A 33 -8.90 -13.58 -6.91
C TYR A 33 -8.03 -14.80 -6.57
N ALA A 34 -8.54 -15.78 -5.81
CA ALA A 34 -7.78 -16.96 -5.40
C ALA A 34 -7.10 -17.68 -6.58
N ASP A 35 -7.79 -17.73 -7.72
CA ASP A 35 -7.32 -18.43 -8.92
C ASP A 35 -6.42 -17.55 -9.82
N HIS A 36 -6.15 -16.30 -9.43
CA HIS A 36 -5.25 -15.43 -10.18
C HIS A 36 -3.80 -15.90 -9.99
N PRO A 37 -2.99 -16.07 -11.05
CA PRO A 37 -1.61 -16.56 -10.93
C PRO A 37 -0.76 -15.70 -10.00
N ASP A 38 -0.96 -14.38 -10.04
CA ASP A 38 -0.26 -13.43 -9.17
C ASP A 38 -0.91 -13.18 -7.79
N PHE A 39 -1.89 -13.99 -7.38
CA PHE A 39 -2.63 -13.75 -6.15
C PHE A 39 -1.73 -13.66 -4.90
N GLU A 40 -0.83 -14.63 -4.72
CA GLU A 40 0.08 -14.65 -3.57
C GLU A 40 1.11 -13.52 -3.64
N THR A 41 1.56 -13.15 -4.84
CA THR A 41 2.47 -12.01 -5.07
C THR A 41 1.79 -10.69 -4.70
N ALA A 42 0.60 -10.41 -5.23
CA ALA A 42 -0.17 -9.20 -4.88
C ALA A 42 -0.50 -9.15 -3.39
N LYS A 43 -0.77 -10.29 -2.76
CA LYS A 43 -1.02 -10.38 -1.32
C LYS A 43 0.22 -10.04 -0.50
N ALA A 44 1.41 -10.46 -0.94
CA ALA A 44 2.67 -10.07 -0.32
C ALA A 44 2.93 -8.57 -0.49
N VAL A 45 2.80 -8.04 -1.71
CA VAL A 45 3.00 -6.62 -2.01
C VAL A 45 2.01 -5.73 -1.25
N ARG A 46 0.73 -6.11 -1.19
CA ARG A 46 -0.26 -5.37 -0.40
C ARG A 46 0.13 -5.30 1.08
N ARG A 47 0.67 -6.38 1.65
CA ARG A 47 1.13 -6.39 3.05
C ARG A 47 2.36 -5.52 3.23
N LEU A 48 3.29 -5.54 2.28
CA LEU A 48 4.46 -4.66 2.23
C LEU A 48 4.01 -3.18 2.27
N LEU A 49 3.13 -2.76 1.36
CA LEU A 49 2.63 -1.39 1.30
C LEU A 49 1.86 -0.97 2.58
N MET A 50 1.04 -1.88 3.14
CA MET A 50 0.33 -1.62 4.40
C MET A 50 1.29 -1.40 5.58
N ASN A 51 2.38 -2.15 5.66
CA ASN A 51 3.37 -1.99 6.73
C ASN A 51 4.25 -0.75 6.52
N ALA A 52 4.60 -0.43 5.27
CA ALA A 52 5.25 0.83 4.92
C ALA A 52 4.39 2.03 5.35
N HIS A 53 3.07 1.97 5.12
CA HIS A 53 2.12 2.99 5.58
C HIS A 53 2.12 3.19 7.09
N ASN A 54 2.39 2.13 7.86
CA ASN A 54 2.41 2.17 9.33
C ASN A 54 3.78 2.60 9.90
N GLY A 55 4.68 3.16 9.08
CA GLY A 55 5.94 3.76 9.53
C GLY A 55 7.04 2.77 9.90
N LYS A 56 7.01 1.55 9.36
CA LYS A 56 8.07 0.53 9.60
C LYS A 56 8.67 -0.04 8.30
N PRO A 57 9.15 0.78 7.35
CA PRO A 57 9.61 0.29 6.04
C PRO A 57 10.79 -0.71 6.15
N GLU A 58 11.72 -0.50 7.09
CA GLU A 58 12.94 -1.31 7.26
C GLU A 58 12.67 -2.76 7.68
N SER A 59 11.74 -3.00 8.60
CA SER A 59 11.36 -4.36 9.00
C SER A 59 10.48 -5.08 7.97
N THR A 60 10.03 -4.36 6.94
CA THR A 60 9.01 -4.83 6.02
C THR A 60 9.58 -5.56 4.81
N LEU A 61 10.65 -5.04 4.20
CA LEU A 61 11.27 -5.71 3.05
C LEU A 61 11.85 -7.09 3.44
N ASP A 62 12.53 -7.14 4.60
CA ASP A 62 13.09 -8.38 5.17
C ASP A 62 12.04 -9.43 5.50
N SER A 63 10.85 -9.01 5.94
CA SER A 63 9.74 -9.91 6.29
C SER A 63 9.02 -10.51 5.07
N TYR A 64 9.02 -9.82 3.92
CA TYR A 64 8.39 -10.31 2.68
C TYR A 64 9.37 -10.88 1.67
N LYS A 65 10.65 -11.00 2.07
CA LYS A 65 11.73 -11.55 1.25
C LYS A 65 11.36 -12.85 0.53
N ARG A 66 10.66 -13.78 1.19
CA ARG A 66 10.42 -15.12 0.61
C ARG A 66 9.46 -15.17 -0.58
N GLN A 67 8.58 -14.18 -0.74
CA GLN A 67 7.58 -14.14 -1.82
C GLN A 67 7.90 -13.09 -2.87
N ILE A 68 8.35 -11.90 -2.46
CA ILE A 68 8.69 -10.82 -3.40
C ILE A 68 10.08 -11.03 -4.01
N LEU A 69 11.07 -11.61 -3.29
CA LEU A 69 12.41 -11.84 -3.88
C LEU A 69 12.45 -12.97 -4.91
N LYS A 70 11.39 -13.77 -5.07
CA LYS A 70 11.34 -14.75 -6.17
C LYS A 70 11.11 -14.08 -7.53
N ASP A 71 10.58 -12.87 -7.50
CA ASP A 71 10.35 -12.03 -8.67
C ASP A 71 11.47 -10.97 -8.67
N GLU A 72 12.51 -11.20 -9.46
CA GLU A 72 13.70 -10.36 -9.50
C GLU A 72 13.36 -8.92 -9.90
N GLU A 73 12.42 -8.76 -10.82
CA GLU A 73 11.92 -7.47 -11.30
C GLU A 73 11.22 -6.70 -10.16
N LEU A 74 10.22 -7.31 -9.51
CA LEU A 74 9.56 -6.68 -8.35
C LEU A 74 10.55 -6.41 -7.21
N SER A 75 11.50 -7.31 -6.99
CA SER A 75 12.53 -7.10 -5.98
C SER A 75 13.39 -5.89 -6.30
N ALA A 76 13.80 -5.69 -7.55
CA ALA A 76 14.62 -4.55 -7.94
C ALA A 76 13.85 -3.24 -7.72
N PHE A 77 12.57 -3.20 -8.12
CA PHE A 77 11.71 -2.05 -7.90
C PHE A 77 11.54 -1.71 -6.41
N PHE A 78 11.13 -2.66 -5.55
CA PHE A 78 10.91 -2.32 -4.14
C PHE A 78 12.21 -2.02 -3.36
N LYS A 79 13.36 -2.54 -3.82
CA LYS A 79 14.67 -2.12 -3.31
C LYS A 79 14.96 -0.65 -3.66
N SER A 80 14.59 -0.20 -4.86
CA SER A 80 14.78 1.20 -5.25
C SER A 80 13.85 2.14 -4.47
N CYS A 81 12.59 1.76 -4.24
CA CYS A 81 11.69 2.49 -3.33
C CYS A 81 12.28 2.59 -1.91
N PHE A 82 12.86 1.49 -1.41
CA PHE A 82 13.53 1.49 -0.11
C PHE A 82 14.71 2.47 -0.07
N LYS A 83 15.55 2.49 -1.11
CA LYS A 83 16.67 3.42 -1.25
C LYS A 83 16.23 4.89 -1.38
N ALA A 84 15.12 5.14 -2.07
CA ALA A 84 14.57 6.47 -2.29
C ALA A 84 13.89 7.06 -1.04
N GLY A 85 13.44 6.21 -0.11
CA GLY A 85 12.93 6.63 1.20
C GLY A 85 11.42 6.82 1.26
N GLU A 86 10.95 7.51 2.30
CA GLU A 86 9.53 7.57 2.68
C GLU A 86 8.60 8.11 1.57
N ASP A 87 9.03 9.12 0.83
CA ASP A 87 8.22 9.74 -0.22
C ASP A 87 7.91 8.76 -1.35
N ALA A 88 8.88 7.91 -1.75
CA ALA A 88 8.65 6.87 -2.75
C ALA A 88 7.60 5.85 -2.30
N TRP A 89 7.58 5.49 -1.01
CA TRP A 89 6.54 4.61 -0.48
C TRP A 89 5.17 5.28 -0.45
N ARG A 90 5.13 6.59 -0.15
CA ARG A 90 3.89 7.37 -0.13
C ARG A 90 3.26 7.43 -1.51
N ASP A 91 4.06 7.67 -2.54
CA ASP A 91 3.61 7.71 -3.94
C ASP A 91 3.00 6.37 -4.36
N GLU A 92 3.63 5.24 -4.01
CA GLU A 92 3.12 3.92 -4.36
C GLU A 92 1.86 3.53 -3.56
N ILE A 93 1.77 3.96 -2.30
CA ILE A 93 0.55 3.83 -1.50
C ILE A 93 -0.59 4.65 -2.12
N GLU A 94 -0.30 5.88 -2.57
CA GLU A 94 -1.26 6.76 -3.24
C GLU A 94 -1.72 6.18 -4.58
N ARG A 95 -0.80 5.63 -5.39
CA ARG A 95 -1.09 4.93 -6.64
C ARG A 95 -2.10 3.80 -6.43
N VAL A 96 -1.91 2.99 -5.39
CA VAL A 96 -2.83 1.88 -5.07
C VAL A 96 -4.15 2.40 -4.48
N ARG A 97 -4.13 3.50 -3.73
CA ARG A 97 -5.35 4.13 -3.22
C ARG A 97 -6.20 4.75 -4.33
N ASN A 98 -5.60 5.14 -5.45
CA ASN A 98 -6.26 5.85 -6.54
C ASN A 98 -7.06 7.06 -6.03
N GLY A 99 -6.46 7.84 -5.13
CA GLY A 99 -7.11 8.99 -4.46
C GLY A 99 -8.10 8.66 -3.34
N GLY A 100 -8.31 7.38 -3.01
CA GLY A 100 -9.20 6.95 -1.93
C GLY A 100 -8.60 7.12 -0.53
N SER A 101 -9.35 7.70 0.41
CA SER A 101 -8.93 7.95 1.80
C SER A 101 -8.95 6.70 2.72
N SER A 102 -8.88 5.49 2.16
CA SER A 102 -9.05 4.27 2.95
C SER A 102 -7.79 3.91 3.74
N ASN A 103 -7.97 3.62 5.03
CA ASN A 103 -6.93 3.02 5.90
C ASN A 103 -6.56 1.61 5.46
N SER A 104 -7.28 1.01 4.50
CA SER A 104 -6.95 -0.28 3.90
C SER A 104 -6.65 -0.12 2.41
N LEU A 105 -5.56 -0.74 1.94
CA LEU A 105 -5.26 -0.77 0.51
C LEU A 105 -6.21 -1.74 -0.22
N PRO A 106 -6.87 -1.33 -1.32
CA PRO A 106 -7.68 -2.23 -2.13
C PRO A 106 -6.79 -3.27 -2.83
N PHE A 107 -7.26 -4.53 -2.95
CA PHE A 107 -6.45 -5.60 -3.53
C PHE A 107 -6.35 -5.53 -5.05
N ARG A 108 -7.43 -5.11 -5.73
CA ARG A 108 -7.48 -5.05 -7.19
C ARG A 108 -6.44 -4.08 -7.78
N PRO A 109 -6.28 -2.84 -7.29
CA PRO A 109 -5.23 -1.95 -7.77
C PRO A 109 -3.82 -2.47 -7.51
N VAL A 110 -3.60 -3.26 -6.44
CA VAL A 110 -2.30 -3.92 -6.23
C VAL A 110 -2.02 -4.93 -7.34
N LEU A 111 -2.99 -5.78 -7.68
CA LEU A 111 -2.87 -6.72 -8.81
C LEU A 111 -2.61 -5.98 -10.14
N GLU A 112 -3.38 -4.92 -10.42
CA GLU A 112 -3.28 -4.15 -11.67
C GLU A 112 -1.93 -3.42 -11.83
N ASN A 113 -1.23 -3.12 -10.73
CA ASN A 113 0.07 -2.45 -10.77
C ASN A 113 1.27 -3.40 -10.78
N LEU A 114 1.08 -4.71 -10.62
CA LEU A 114 2.21 -5.66 -10.57
C LEU A 114 3.06 -5.60 -11.84
N ASP A 115 2.44 -5.62 -13.02
CA ASP A 115 3.17 -5.59 -14.30
C ASP A 115 3.89 -4.26 -14.53
N THR A 116 3.32 -3.17 -14.04
CA THR A 116 3.97 -1.84 -14.06
C THR A 116 5.23 -1.85 -13.19
N TRP A 117 5.12 -2.32 -11.94
CA TRP A 117 6.27 -2.40 -11.03
C TRP A 117 7.34 -3.36 -11.54
N ARG A 118 6.95 -4.49 -12.14
CA ARG A 118 7.86 -5.40 -12.84
C ARG A 118 8.59 -4.71 -13.97
N SER A 119 7.87 -3.99 -14.82
CA SER A 119 8.46 -3.27 -15.95
C SER A 119 9.50 -2.24 -15.48
N TRP A 120 9.20 -1.49 -14.42
CA TRP A 120 10.16 -0.57 -13.82
C TRP A 120 11.34 -1.29 -13.16
N GLY A 121 11.08 -2.41 -12.50
CA GLY A 121 12.10 -3.29 -11.96
C GLY A 121 13.08 -3.79 -13.01
N ARG A 122 12.56 -4.26 -14.15
CA ARG A 122 13.36 -4.67 -15.31
C ARG A 122 14.23 -3.52 -15.81
N MET A 123 13.66 -2.33 -15.98
CA MET A 123 14.43 -1.15 -16.38
C MET A 123 15.57 -0.85 -15.39
N LEU A 124 15.36 -1.03 -14.09
CA LEU A 124 16.41 -0.83 -13.08
C LEU A 124 17.52 -1.87 -13.22
N ILE A 125 17.16 -3.14 -13.43
CA ILE A 125 18.13 -4.23 -13.65
C ILE A 125 18.95 -3.96 -14.92
N GLU A 126 18.30 -3.62 -16.03
CA GLU A 126 18.95 -3.35 -17.31
C GLU A 126 19.91 -2.15 -17.27
N ASN A 127 19.63 -1.16 -16.40
CA ASN A 127 20.48 0.04 -16.25
C ASN A 127 21.58 -0.10 -15.17
N GLU A 128 21.59 -1.18 -14.38
CA GLU A 128 22.65 -1.50 -13.42
C GLU A 128 23.79 -2.36 -14.03
N VAL A 129 23.63 -2.77 -15.30
CA VAL A 129 24.63 -3.51 -16.11
C VAL A 129 25.39 -2.56 -17.02
#